data_AF-F5SX16-F1
#
_entry.id   AF-F5SX16-F1
#
_cell.length_a   1.000
_cell.length_b   1.000
_cell.length_c   1.000
_cell.angle_alpha   90.00
_cell.angle_beta   90.00
_cell.angle_gamma   90.00
#
_symmetry.space_group_name_H-M   'P 1'
#
loop_
_entity.id
_entity.type
_entity.pdbx_description
1 polymer ?
#
loop_
_entity_poly.entity_id
_entity_poly.type
_entity_poly.pdbx_seq_one_letter_code
_entity_poly.pdbx_strand_id
1 'polypeptide(L)'
;MANIVVLTGGPGAGKTTVLDQLRKEGYSCSNEVGRKVIQQQLKQKGTALPWRDKTAFRDAMLKQEVIRYRQYNHHQGPVFFDRGILDSLAYSRLEGLELDEKWC
;
A
#
# COMPACT_ATOMS: atom_id res chain seq x y z
N MET A 1 -17.63 -7.04 9.37
CA MET A 1 -16.65 -6.32 8.53
C MET A 1 -15.46 -5.97 9.41
N ALA A 2 -14.25 -6.06 8.88
CA ALA A 2 -13.05 -5.68 9.63
C ALA A 2 -13.01 -4.17 9.86
N ASN A 3 -12.43 -3.75 10.98
CA ASN A 3 -12.10 -2.34 11.20
C ASN A 3 -10.69 -2.07 10.65
N ILE A 4 -10.60 -1.49 9.46
CA ILE A 4 -9.31 -1.22 8.81
C ILE A 4 -8.83 0.17 9.22
N VAL A 5 -7.65 0.22 9.86
CA VAL A 5 -6.99 1.46 10.29
C VAL A 5 -5.74 1.65 9.44
N VAL A 6 -5.69 2.73 8.67
CA VAL A 6 -4.56 3.03 7.79
C VAL A 6 -3.60 4.01 8.47
N LEU A 7 -2.34 3.62 8.61
CA LEU A 7 -1.27 4.50 9.08
C LEU A 7 -0.56 5.09 7.85
N THR A 8 -0.80 6.37 7.60
CA THR A 8 -0.13 7.14 6.53
C THR A 8 0.81 8.20 7.12
N GLY A 9 1.75 8.68 6.31
CA GLY A 9 2.73 9.70 6.69
C GLY A 9 4.06 9.56 5.96
N GLY A 10 4.89 10.61 6.04
CA GLY A 10 6.19 10.66 5.40
C GLY A 10 7.19 9.61 5.91
N PRO A 11 8.28 9.33 5.17
CA PRO A 11 9.41 8.54 5.67
C PRO A 11 9.93 9.11 7.00
N GLY A 12 10.35 8.25 7.93
CA GLY A 12 10.89 8.67 9.23
C GLY A 12 9.87 9.07 10.30
N ALA A 13 8.58 9.13 9.99
CA ALA A 13 7.53 9.53 10.95
C ALA A 13 7.18 8.47 12.04
N GLY A 14 8.01 7.44 12.25
CA GLY A 14 7.80 6.43 13.30
C GLY A 14 6.70 5.38 13.04
N LYS A 15 6.03 5.40 11.87
CA LYS A 15 4.94 4.44 11.54
C LYS A 15 5.33 2.98 11.72
N THR A 16 6.52 2.60 11.24
CA THR A 16 7.00 1.22 11.35
C THR A 16 7.16 0.80 12.81
N THR A 17 7.67 1.69 13.68
CA THR A 17 7.78 1.45 15.12
C THR A 17 6.42 1.19 15.76
N VAL A 18 5.40 1.99 15.42
CA VAL A 18 4.03 1.80 15.92
C VAL A 18 3.46 0.46 15.44
N LEU A 19 3.61 0.14 14.16
CA LEU A 19 3.13 -1.13 13.59
C LEU A 19 3.83 -2.34 14.21
N ASP A 20 5.13 -2.26 14.47
CA ASP A 20 5.89 -3.33 15.12
C ASP A 20 5.42 -3.57 16.56
N GLN A 21 5.08 -2.50 17.28
CA GLN A 21 4.50 -2.61 18.61
C GLN A 21 3.11 -3.24 18.58
N LEU A 22 2.24 -2.80 17.65
CA LEU A 22 0.90 -3.39 17.47
C LEU A 22 0.98 -4.89 17.12
N ARG A 23 1.93 -5.30 16.28
CA ARG A 23 2.18 -6.73 16.00
C ARG A 23 2.54 -7.51 17.26
N LYS A 24 3.41 -6.95 18.12
CA LYS A 24 3.82 -7.59 19.39
C LYS A 24 2.65 -7.74 20.37
N GLU A 25 1.69 -6.81 20.32
CA GLU A 25 0.45 -6.85 21.11
C GLU A 25 -0.61 -7.80 20.51
N GLY A 26 -0.31 -8.47 19.39
CA GLY A 26 -1.18 -9.47 18.78
C GLY A 26 -2.15 -8.93 17.73
N TYR A 27 -2.02 -7.65 17.34
CA TYR A 27 -2.86 -7.08 16.30
C TYR A 27 -2.42 -7.49 14.88
N SER A 28 -3.41 -7.74 14.02
CA SER A 28 -3.18 -7.97 12.60
C SER A 28 -2.67 -6.71 11.92
N CYS A 29 -1.49 -6.79 11.31
CA CYS A 29 -0.87 -5.68 10.59
C CYS A 29 -0.49 -6.10 9.16
N SER A 30 -0.80 -5.25 8.19
CA SER A 30 -0.46 -5.47 6.77
C SER A 30 0.69 -4.58 6.34
N ASN A 31 1.67 -5.17 5.66
CA ASN A 31 2.86 -4.47 5.17
C ASN A 31 2.54 -3.58 3.94
N GLU A 32 3.37 -2.56 3.74
CA GLU A 32 3.26 -1.61 2.62
C GLU A 32 3.27 -2.31 1.25
N VAL A 33 2.30 -1.96 0.40
CA VAL A 33 2.13 -2.54 -0.94
C VAL A 33 3.24 -2.15 -1.91
N GLY A 34 3.71 -0.90 -1.87
CA GLY A 34 4.75 -0.40 -2.79
C GLY A 34 6.01 -1.26 -2.76
N ARG A 35 6.48 -1.61 -1.56
CA ARG A 35 7.63 -2.52 -1.39
C ARG A 35 7.39 -3.91 -2.00
N LYS A 36 6.21 -4.49 -1.81
CA LYS A 36 5.84 -5.79 -2.39
C LYS A 36 5.83 -5.73 -3.93
N VAL A 37 5.28 -4.66 -4.50
CA VAL A 37 5.26 -4.44 -5.95
C VAL A 37 6.69 -4.37 -6.50
N ILE A 38 7.58 -3.60 -5.87
CA ILE A 38 8.99 -3.50 -6.29
C ILE A 38 9.66 -4.88 -6.29
N GLN A 39 9.53 -5.63 -5.19
CA GLN A 39 10.14 -6.96 -5.06
C GLN A 39 9.62 -7.93 -6.13
N GLN A 40 8.31 -7.93 -6.38
CA GLN A 40 7.70 -8.78 -7.41
C GLN A 40 8.19 -8.40 -8.81
N GLN A 41 8.24 -7.11 -9.13
CA GLN A 41 8.64 -6.62 -10.44
C GLN A 41 10.12 -6.87 -10.72
N LEU A 42 10.99 -6.72 -9.71
CA LEU A 42 12.40 -7.11 -9.83
C LEU A 42 12.56 -8.61 -10.11
N LYS A 43 11.83 -9.47 -9.39
CA LYS A 43 11.86 -10.92 -9.59
C LYS A 43 11.39 -11.32 -10.99
N GLN A 44 10.40 -10.61 -11.53
CA GLN A 44 9.79 -10.88 -12.84
C GLN A 44 10.46 -10.12 -13.99
N LYS A 45 11.53 -9.34 -13.71
CA LYS A 45 12.16 -8.41 -14.67
C LYS A 45 11.17 -7.44 -15.33
N GLY A 46 10.10 -7.09 -14.61
CA GLY A 46 9.05 -6.20 -15.09
C GLY A 46 9.45 -4.72 -15.11
N THR A 47 8.53 -3.87 -15.55
CA THR A 47 8.76 -2.43 -15.73
C THR A 47 8.13 -1.56 -14.65
N ALA A 48 7.14 -2.06 -13.91
CA ALA A 48 6.36 -1.32 -12.93
C ALA A 48 7.18 -1.03 -11.65
N LEU A 49 8.19 -0.17 -11.80
CA LEU A 49 9.13 0.25 -10.77
C LEU A 49 9.14 1.78 -10.72
N PRO A 50 9.30 2.40 -9.55
CA PRO A 50 9.21 3.86 -9.41
C PRO A 50 10.29 4.63 -10.17
N TRP A 51 11.38 3.97 -10.56
CA TRP A 51 12.47 4.56 -11.36
C TRP A 51 12.41 4.19 -12.85
N ARG A 52 11.48 3.32 -13.28
CA ARG A 52 11.42 2.82 -14.66
C ARG A 52 10.12 3.17 -15.36
N ASP A 53 8.99 2.93 -14.70
CA ASP A 53 7.66 3.24 -15.21
C ASP A 53 6.76 3.59 -14.02
N LYS A 54 6.64 4.89 -13.75
CA LYS A 54 5.91 5.42 -12.60
C LYS A 54 4.40 5.17 -12.70
N THR A 55 3.84 5.26 -13.91
CA THR A 55 2.41 5.00 -14.16
C THR A 55 2.10 3.54 -13.92
N ALA A 56 2.88 2.61 -14.50
CA ALA A 56 2.68 1.18 -14.27
C ALA A 56 2.92 0.79 -12.81
N PHE A 57 3.92 1.39 -12.15
CA PHE A 57 4.15 1.18 -10.72
C PHE A 57 2.95 1.60 -9.88
N ARG A 58 2.42 2.80 -10.09
CA ARG A 58 1.23 3.31 -9.42
C ARG A 58 0.01 2.43 -9.66
N ASP A 59 -0.26 2.01 -10.90
CA ASP A 59 -1.37 1.14 -11.22
C ASP A 59 -1.25 -0.24 -10.56
N ALA A 60 -0.03 -0.78 -10.51
CA ALA A 60 0.26 -2.02 -9.79
C ALA A 60 0.03 -1.86 -8.28
N MET A 61 0.41 -0.73 -7.69
CA MET A 61 0.12 -0.42 -6.28
C MET A 61 -1.38 -0.36 -6.02
N LEU A 62 -2.14 0.42 -6.80
CA LEU A 62 -3.60 0.54 -6.66
C LEU A 62 -4.29 -0.83 -6.75
N LYS A 63 -3.92 -1.64 -7.74
CA LYS A 63 -4.47 -3.00 -7.89
C LYS A 63 -4.21 -3.87 -6.67
N GLN A 64 -2.98 -3.86 -6.16
CA GLN A 64 -2.61 -4.64 -4.98
C GLN A 64 -3.25 -4.11 -3.69
N GLU A 65 -3.44 -2.80 -3.56
CA GLU A 65 -4.17 -2.19 -2.46
C GLU A 65 -5.64 -2.63 -2.41
N VAL A 66 -6.33 -2.65 -3.55
CA VAL A 66 -7.72 -3.16 -3.64
C VAL A 66 -7.80 -4.63 -3.27
N ILE A 67 -6.86 -5.46 -3.75
CA ILE A 67 -6.78 -6.88 -3.39
C ILE A 67 -6.56 -7.03 -1.88
N ARG A 68 -5.60 -6.28 -1.32
CA ARG A 68 -5.28 -6.29 0.11
C ARG A 68 -6.49 -5.89 0.96
N TYR A 69 -7.19 -4.83 0.59
CA TYR A 69 -8.42 -4.41 1.28
C TYR A 69 -9.47 -5.54 1.29
N ARG A 70 -9.74 -6.16 0.13
CA ARG A 70 -10.70 -7.26 0.01
C ARG A 70 -10.32 -8.49 0.84
N GLN A 71 -9.02 -8.82 0.90
CA GLN A 71 -8.52 -9.94 1.71
C GLN A 71 -8.82 -9.76 3.21
N TYR A 72 -8.71 -8.54 3.71
CA TYR A 72 -8.92 -8.26 5.14
C TYR A 72 -10.35 -7.84 5.47
N ASN A 73 -11.23 -7.59 4.49
CA ASN A 73 -12.59 -7.10 4.73
C ASN A 73 -13.44 -8.02 5.64
N HIS A 74 -13.13 -9.33 5.66
CA HIS A 74 -13.79 -10.34 6.49
C HIS A 74 -13.07 -10.66 7.80
N HIS A 75 -11.95 -10.01 8.08
CA HIS A 75 -11.20 -10.24 9.32
C HIS A 75 -12.01 -9.78 10.54
N GLN A 76 -11.88 -10.49 11.67
CA GLN A 76 -12.48 -10.06 12.93
C GLN A 76 -11.51 -9.18 13.72
N GLY A 77 -11.97 -8.05 14.23
CA GLY A 77 -11.14 -7.08 14.94
C GLY A 77 -10.40 -6.10 14.02
N PRO A 78 -9.59 -5.21 14.61
CA PRO A 78 -8.89 -4.17 13.87
C PRO A 78 -7.71 -4.75 13.06
N VAL A 79 -7.50 -4.19 11.87
CA VAL A 79 -6.34 -4.49 11.03
C VAL A 79 -5.63 -3.19 10.66
N PHE A 80 -4.34 -3.12 10.97
CA PHE A 80 -3.54 -1.92 10.77
C PHE A 80 -2.74 -2.02 9.47
N PHE A 81 -2.96 -1.09 8.55
CA PHE A 81 -2.28 -1.06 7.26
C PHE A 81 -1.13 -0.05 7.30
N ASP A 82 0.06 -0.50 6.89
CA ASP A 82 1.15 0.38 6.51
C ASP A 82 0.84 0.95 5.13
N ARG A 83 0.45 2.24 5.08
CA ARG A 83 -0.11 2.95 3.92
C ARG A 83 -1.42 2.36 3.40
N GLY A 84 -2.10 3.03 2.47
CA GLY A 84 -3.32 2.52 1.82
C GLY A 84 -3.53 3.03 0.41
N ILE A 85 -4.73 2.81 -0.13
CA ILE A 85 -5.16 3.28 -1.46
C ILE A 85 -4.88 4.79 -1.63
N LEU A 86 -5.16 5.59 -0.59
CA LEU A 86 -4.94 7.03 -0.62
C LEU A 86 -3.46 7.40 -0.80
N ASP A 87 -2.52 6.64 -0.24
CA ASP A 87 -1.08 6.88 -0.48
C ASP A 87 -0.71 6.66 -1.95
N SER A 88 -1.36 5.71 -2.63
CA SER A 88 -1.13 5.48 -4.08
C SER A 88 -1.70 6.62 -4.94
N LEU A 89 -2.83 7.21 -4.54
CA LEU A 89 -3.38 8.39 -5.21
C LEU A 89 -2.54 9.65 -4.92
N ALA A 90 -2.07 9.80 -3.69
CA ALA A 90 -1.14 10.87 -3.33
C ALA A 90 0.17 10.77 -4.11
N TYR A 91 0.66 9.55 -4.36
CA TYR A 91 1.81 9.31 -5.24
C TYR A 91 1.57 9.82 -6.67
N SER A 92 0.39 9.57 -7.25
CA SER A 92 0.03 10.13 -8.57
C SER A 92 0.14 11.65 -8.57
N ARG A 93 -0.41 12.31 -7.55
CA ARG A 93 -0.35 13.78 -7.42
C ARG A 93 1.08 14.28 -7.27
N LEU A 94 1.91 13.61 -6.48
CA LEU A 94 3.31 13.98 -6.26
C LEU A 94 4.14 13.89 -7.54
N GLU A 95 3.88 12.86 -8.35
CA GLU A 95 4.63 12.55 -9.58
C GLU A 95 4.04 13.20 -10.84
N GLY A 96 2.93 13.94 -10.71
CA GLY A 96 2.24 14.58 -11.84
C GLY A 96 1.60 13.57 -12.81
N LEU A 97 1.14 12.43 -12.31
CA LEU A 97 0.53 11.36 -13.11
C LEU A 97 -0.99 11.52 -13.15
N GLU A 98 -1.56 11.45 -14.35
CA GLU A 98 -3.01 11.43 -14.53
C GLU A 98 -3.61 10.10 -14.03
N LEU A 99 -4.76 10.19 -13.36
CA LEU A 99 -5.51 9.01 -12.96
C LEU A 99 -6.34 8.52 -14.16
N ASP A 100 -6.17 7.25 -14.51
CA ASP A 100 -7.04 6.54 -15.43
C ASP A 100 -8.47 6.49 -14.86
N GLU A 101 -9.50 6.71 -15.69
CA GLU A 101 -10.91 6.67 -15.30
C GLU A 101 -11.29 5.39 -14.55
N LYS A 102 -10.64 4.25 -14.83
CA LYS A 102 -10.92 2.99 -14.12
C LYS A 102 -10.64 3.05 -12.61
N TRP A 103 -9.91 4.07 -12.15
CA TRP A 103 -9.59 4.32 -10.74
C TRP A 103 -10.38 5.48 -10.11
N CYS A 104 -11.20 6.18 -10.90
CA CYS A 104 -12.09 7.25 -10.48
C CYS A 104 -13.49 6.68 -10.21
#